data_AF-A0A7R6W815-F1
#
_entry.id   AF-A0A7R6W815-F1
#
_cell.length_a   1.000
_cell.length_b   1.000
_cell.length_c   1.000
_cell.angle_alpha   90.00
_cell.angle_beta   90.00
_cell.angle_gamma   90.00
#
_symmetry.space_group_name_H-M   'P 1'
#
loop_
_entity.id
_entity.type
_entity.pdbx_description
1 polymer ?
#
loop_
_entity_poly.entity_id
_entity_poly.type
_entity_poly.pdbx_seq_one_letter_code
_entity_poly.pdbx_strand_id
1 'polypeptide(L)'
;MEITAFRKRHKNTNACKINIIFGNKSKKRKKYMTTLPACPKCNSQYTYEDRNQLVCPECGHEWTINDAENAQETEMIFKDSNGAILENGDTVTVIKDLKIKGTSSVVKVGTKVKNIRLVDSDHNIDCKIPGIGPMKLKSEFVKKA
;
A
#
# COMPACT_ATOMS: atom_id res chain seq x y z
N MET A 1 -56.98 19.74 0.71
CA MET A 1 -56.75 18.86 1.88
C MET A 1 -55.46 19.34 2.54
N GLU A 2 -55.58 19.70 3.83
CA GLU A 2 -54.53 19.94 4.85
C GLU A 2 -53.44 20.97 4.48
N ILE A 3 -53.53 22.24 4.90
CA ILE A 3 -53.46 22.84 6.25
C ILE A 3 -52.12 22.56 6.98
N THR A 4 -51.55 23.64 7.51
CA THR A 4 -50.75 23.78 8.77
C THR A 4 -49.26 23.44 8.72
N ALA A 5 -48.31 24.17 9.32
CA ALA A 5 -48.30 25.24 10.33
C ALA A 5 -46.92 25.96 10.22
N PHE A 6 -46.79 27.29 10.29
CA PHE A 6 -46.86 28.15 11.48
C PHE A 6 -45.87 27.79 12.62
N ARG A 7 -44.71 28.46 12.66
CA ARG A 7 -43.94 28.90 13.85
C ARG A 7 -42.52 29.31 13.38
N LYS A 8 -41.87 30.37 13.82
CA LYS A 8 -42.19 31.41 14.81
C LYS A 8 -41.17 32.53 14.57
N ARG A 9 -41.64 33.78 14.52
CA ARG A 9 -40.80 34.97 14.76
C ARG A 9 -40.09 34.82 16.11
N HIS A 10 -38.88 35.36 16.25
CA HIS A 10 -38.40 36.12 17.42
C HIS A 10 -36.96 36.59 17.10
N LYS A 11 -36.75 37.85 16.72
CA LYS A 11 -36.22 38.91 17.61
C LYS A 11 -35.23 38.34 18.64
N ASN A 12 -33.95 38.73 18.62
CA ASN A 12 -33.46 39.97 19.23
C ASN A 12 -31.93 39.99 19.31
N THR A 13 -31.35 41.14 18.98
CA THR A 13 -30.20 41.81 19.64
C THR A 13 -28.88 41.07 19.90
N ASN A 14 -27.84 41.72 19.35
CA ASN A 14 -26.57 42.05 20.02
C ASN A 14 -25.55 40.93 20.27
N ALA A 15 -24.72 40.68 19.26
CA ALA A 15 -23.36 40.20 19.48
C ALA A 15 -22.40 40.76 18.40
N CYS A 16 -22.14 42.07 18.47
CA CYS A 16 -20.94 42.65 17.88
C CYS A 16 -20.16 43.35 19.01
N LYS A 17 -19.50 42.52 19.83
CA LYS A 17 -18.34 42.90 20.64
C LYS A 17 -17.14 42.24 19.96
N ILE A 18 -16.33 43.01 19.25
CA ILE A 18 -15.10 43.66 19.74
C ILE A 18 -13.92 42.68 19.76
N ASN A 19 -12.98 42.96 18.84
CA ASN A 19 -11.53 42.78 18.82
C ASN A 19 -10.88 41.56 19.48
N ILE A 20 -9.97 40.93 18.72
CA ILE A 20 -8.62 40.46 19.12
C ILE A 20 -7.87 40.20 17.79
N ILE A 21 -6.93 41.08 17.38
CA ILE A 21 -5.48 41.06 17.68
C ILE A 21 -4.70 40.13 16.73
N PHE A 22 -3.80 40.78 15.99
CA PHE A 22 -2.50 40.32 15.48
C PHE A 22 -2.41 39.05 14.61
N GLY A 23 -1.80 39.23 13.44
CA GLY A 23 -1.21 38.14 12.68
C GLY A 23 -0.56 38.65 11.41
N ASN A 24 0.64 39.21 11.55
CA ASN A 24 1.52 39.55 10.43
C ASN A 24 1.61 38.36 9.47
N LYS A 25 0.99 38.47 8.30
CA LYS A 25 1.13 37.48 7.21
C LYS A 25 2.57 37.56 6.69
N SER A 26 3.43 36.72 7.27
CA SER A 26 4.77 36.44 6.77
C SER A 26 4.73 36.18 5.27
N LYS A 27 5.35 37.09 4.51
CA LYS A 27 5.72 36.90 3.11
C LYS A 27 6.64 35.68 3.03
N LYS A 28 6.09 34.48 2.81
CA LYS A 28 6.89 33.30 2.48
C LYS A 28 7.47 33.52 1.08
N ARG A 29 8.76 33.87 1.05
CA ARG A 29 9.59 34.00 -0.15
C ARG A 29 9.43 32.73 -0.99
N LYS A 30 8.90 32.88 -2.21
CA LYS A 30 8.89 31.82 -3.23
C LYS A 30 10.34 31.40 -3.47
N LYS A 31 10.74 30.27 -2.90
CA LYS A 31 11.95 29.56 -3.31
C LYS A 31 11.68 29.03 -4.72
N TYR A 32 12.31 29.63 -5.72
CA TYR A 32 12.39 29.05 -7.07
C TYR A 32 13.39 27.91 -6.98
N MET A 33 12.91 26.73 -6.60
CA MET A 33 13.64 25.47 -6.72
C MET A 33 13.05 24.80 -7.94
N THR A 34 13.87 24.47 -8.93
CA THR A 34 13.53 23.56 -10.03
C THR A 34 12.76 22.37 -9.45
N THR A 35 11.45 22.32 -9.72
CA THR A 35 10.48 21.44 -9.04
C THR A 35 10.43 20.07 -9.70
N LEU A 36 11.56 19.60 -10.23
CA LEU A 36 11.65 18.31 -10.93
C LEU A 36 12.16 17.24 -9.96
N PRO A 37 11.61 16.02 -9.99
CA PRO A 37 12.01 14.96 -9.08
C PRO A 37 13.44 14.47 -9.39
N ALA A 38 14.12 13.97 -8.36
CA ALA A 38 15.44 13.35 -8.52
C ALA A 38 15.33 12.06 -9.34
N CYS A 39 16.44 11.68 -9.99
CA CYS A 39 16.50 10.45 -10.77
C CYS A 39 16.35 9.20 -9.87
N PRO A 40 15.46 8.25 -10.16
CA PRO A 40 15.28 7.04 -9.35
C PRO A 40 16.48 6.09 -9.37
N LYS A 41 17.34 6.17 -10.40
CA LYS A 41 18.48 5.25 -10.58
C LYS A 41 19.77 5.73 -9.91
N CYS A 42 20.04 7.02 -9.94
CA CYS A 42 21.29 7.60 -9.42
C CYS A 42 21.09 8.67 -8.34
N ASN A 43 19.83 8.96 -7.97
CA ASN A 43 19.44 9.96 -6.99
C ASN A 43 19.99 11.38 -7.28
N SER A 44 20.35 11.65 -8.54
CA SER A 44 20.84 12.95 -8.99
C SER A 44 19.70 13.96 -9.01
N GLN A 45 20.00 15.18 -8.55
CA GLN A 45 19.05 16.30 -8.49
C GLN A 45 18.92 17.02 -9.84
N TYR A 46 19.74 16.65 -10.83
CA TYR A 46 19.84 17.34 -12.12
C TYR A 46 18.99 16.64 -13.19
N THR A 47 17.70 16.47 -12.94
CA THR A 47 16.75 15.96 -13.95
C THR A 47 16.28 17.10 -14.83
N TYR A 48 16.20 16.88 -16.15
CA TYR A 48 15.56 17.81 -17.08
C TYR A 48 14.38 17.15 -17.78
N GLU A 49 13.40 17.94 -18.18
CA GLU A 49 12.28 17.46 -19.00
C GLU A 49 12.66 17.58 -20.49
N ASP A 50 12.53 16.48 -21.23
CA ASP A 50 12.51 16.46 -22.68
C ASP A 50 11.08 16.15 -23.13
N ARG A 51 10.34 17.19 -23.53
CA ARG A 51 8.92 17.11 -23.93
C ARG A 51 8.00 16.54 -22.84
N ASN A 52 7.80 15.22 -22.83
CA ASN A 52 6.90 14.50 -21.92
C ASN A 52 7.64 13.49 -21.03
N GLN A 53 8.97 13.39 -21.17
CA GLN A 53 9.84 12.51 -20.40
C GLN A 53 10.81 13.32 -19.55
N LEU A 54 11.22 12.76 -18.43
CA LEU A 54 12.28 13.24 -17.56
C LEU A 54 13.55 12.45 -17.89
N VAL A 55 14.64 13.16 -18.09
CA VAL A 55 15.93 12.59 -18.48
C VAL A 55 17.00 13.01 -17.49
N CYS A 56 17.82 12.03 -17.08
CA CYS A 56 18.98 12.28 -16.23
C CYS A 56 20.27 12.34 -17.07
N PRO A 57 21.04 13.44 -17.03
CA PRO A 57 22.29 13.60 -17.77
C PRO A 57 23.44 12.74 -17.20
N GLU A 58 23.36 12.35 -15.93
CA GLU A 58 24.41 11.56 -15.27
C GLU A 58 24.35 10.07 -15.64
N CYS A 59 23.15 9.55 -15.93
CA CYS A 59 22.96 8.11 -16.16
C CYS A 59 22.18 7.77 -17.43
N GLY A 60 21.72 8.77 -18.18
CA GLY A 60 20.93 8.58 -19.40
C GLY A 60 19.59 7.91 -19.17
N HIS A 61 19.10 7.84 -17.93
CA HIS A 61 17.82 7.23 -17.64
C HIS A 61 16.69 8.18 -18.06
N GLU A 62 15.72 7.63 -18.78
CA GLU A 62 14.53 8.30 -19.28
C GLU A 62 13.32 7.69 -18.55
N TRP A 63 12.48 8.52 -17.93
CA TRP A 63 11.27 8.07 -17.24
C TRP A 63 10.17 9.12 -17.34
N THR A 64 8.90 8.74 -17.26
CA THR A 64 7.81 9.71 -17.14
C THR A 64 7.46 9.98 -15.68
N ILE A 65 6.72 11.05 -15.41
CA ILE A 65 6.22 11.34 -14.06
C ILE A 65 5.34 10.18 -13.53
N ASN A 66 4.61 9.50 -14.42
CA ASN A 66 3.80 8.34 -14.06
C ASN A 66 4.67 7.10 -13.75
N ASP A 67 5.79 6.90 -14.45
CA ASP A 67 6.73 5.81 -14.16
C ASP A 67 7.46 6.00 -12.83
N ALA A 68 7.66 7.25 -12.37
CA ALA A 68 8.18 7.51 -11.03
C ALA A 68 7.24 7.01 -9.93
N GLU A 69 5.92 7.01 -10.18
CA GLU A 69 4.91 6.43 -9.30
C GLU A 69 4.74 4.91 -9.54
N ASN A 70 5.05 4.41 -10.73
CA ASN A 70 5.00 2.99 -11.10
C ASN A 70 6.27 2.19 -10.76
N ALA A 71 7.39 2.84 -10.43
CA ALA A 71 8.54 2.18 -9.79
C ALA A 71 8.21 1.67 -8.37
N GLN A 72 7.02 2.03 -7.87
CA GLN A 72 6.36 1.40 -6.73
C GLN A 72 5.22 0.46 -7.18
N GLU A 73 5.30 -0.16 -8.35
CA GLU A 73 4.62 -1.43 -8.58
C GLU A 73 5.28 -2.42 -7.62
N THR A 74 4.69 -2.39 -6.43
CA THR A 74 4.99 -3.20 -5.30
C THR A 74 4.56 -4.58 -5.74
N GLU A 75 5.43 -5.28 -6.47
CA GLU A 75 5.43 -6.74 -6.47
C GLU A 75 5.37 -7.07 -4.98
N MET A 76 4.19 -7.43 -4.49
CA MET A 76 4.00 -7.66 -3.06
C MET A 76 4.99 -8.75 -2.70
N ILE A 77 6.10 -8.35 -2.08
CA ILE A 77 7.21 -9.27 -1.85
C ILE A 77 6.75 -10.16 -0.71
N PHE A 78 6.17 -11.30 -1.08
CA PHE A 78 5.74 -12.29 -0.12
C PHE A 78 6.97 -13.01 0.41
N LYS A 79 7.38 -12.64 1.62
CA LYS A 79 8.50 -13.26 2.32
C LYS A 79 7.99 -14.40 3.20
N ASP A 80 8.66 -15.54 3.14
CA ASP A 80 8.41 -16.65 4.07
C ASP A 80 9.01 -16.35 5.46
N SER A 81 8.86 -17.29 6.40
CA SER A 81 9.39 -17.14 7.76
C SER A 81 10.93 -16.99 7.82
N ASN A 82 11.68 -17.41 6.80
CA ASN A 82 13.13 -17.23 6.69
C ASN A 82 13.54 -16.01 5.85
N GLY A 83 12.58 -15.25 5.32
CA GLY A 83 12.84 -14.06 4.51
C GLY A 83 13.15 -14.31 3.04
N ALA A 84 12.98 -15.53 2.53
CA ALA A 84 13.03 -15.82 1.10
C ALA A 84 11.77 -15.32 0.38
N ILE A 85 11.96 -14.85 -0.84
CA ILE A 85 10.88 -14.35 -1.69
C ILE A 85 10.15 -15.56 -2.30
N LEU A 86 8.83 -15.57 -2.13
CA LEU A 86 7.92 -16.55 -2.68
C LEU A 86 7.34 -16.03 -3.99
N GLU A 87 7.24 -16.92 -4.96
CA GLU A 87 6.65 -16.63 -6.27
C GLU A 87 5.43 -17.53 -6.52
N ASN A 88 4.61 -17.16 -7.50
CA ASN A 88 3.48 -18.00 -7.90
C ASN A 88 4.00 -19.31 -8.49
N GLY A 89 3.46 -20.44 -8.04
CA GLY A 89 3.86 -21.78 -8.48
C GLY A 89 4.96 -22.43 -7.62
N ASP A 90 5.48 -21.74 -6.61
CA ASP A 90 6.52 -22.29 -5.72
C ASP A 90 6.03 -23.49 -4.89
N THR A 91 7.00 -24.21 -4.32
CA THR A 91 6.76 -25.25 -3.33
C THR A 91 7.15 -24.76 -1.94
N VAL A 92 6.25 -24.91 -0.98
CA VAL A 92 6.49 -24.51 0.42
C VAL A 92 6.32 -25.68 1.38
N THR A 93 7.03 -25.62 2.50
CA THR A 93 6.93 -26.59 3.58
C THR A 93 6.44 -25.91 4.84
N VAL A 94 5.51 -26.53 5.56
CA VAL A 94 4.99 -26.02 6.84
C VAL A 94 5.99 -26.29 7.97
N ILE A 95 6.26 -25.27 8.79
CA ILE A 95 7.28 -25.31 9.86
C ILE A 95 6.68 -25.70 11.23
N LYS A 96 5.39 -25.40 11.46
CA LYS A 96 4.69 -25.61 12.75
C LYS A 96 3.43 -26.44 12.54
N ASP A 97 2.99 -27.18 13.56
CA ASP A 97 1.73 -27.90 13.48
C ASP A 97 0.53 -26.93 13.55
N LEU A 98 -0.45 -27.18 12.68
CA LEU A 98 -1.67 -26.39 12.61
C LEU A 98 -2.87 -27.33 12.69
N LYS A 99 -3.71 -27.12 13.72
CA LYS A 99 -5.02 -27.77 13.82
C LYS A 99 -6.03 -26.93 13.06
N ILE A 100 -6.66 -27.55 12.06
CA ILE A 100 -7.72 -26.92 11.29
C ILE A 100 -9.00 -26.98 12.12
N LYS A 101 -9.59 -25.82 12.43
CA LYS A 101 -10.88 -25.77 13.12
C LYS A 101 -11.96 -26.31 12.18
N GLY A 102 -12.70 -27.33 12.62
CA GLY A 102 -13.80 -27.94 11.85
C GLY A 102 -13.46 -29.27 11.18
N THR A 103 -12.21 -29.71 11.20
CA THR A 103 -11.82 -31.05 10.70
C THR A 103 -10.91 -31.75 11.71
N SER A 104 -11.00 -33.07 11.83
CA SER A 104 -10.10 -33.88 12.66
C SER A 104 -8.69 -34.05 12.07
N SER A 105 -8.44 -33.49 10.89
CA SER A 105 -7.13 -33.55 10.21
C SER A 105 -6.19 -32.47 10.74
N VAL A 106 -4.97 -32.89 11.11
CA VAL A 106 -3.91 -32.01 11.62
C VAL A 106 -2.82 -31.89 10.56
N VAL A 107 -2.49 -30.66 10.15
CA VAL A 107 -1.33 -30.41 9.28
C VAL A 107 -0.09 -30.45 10.17
N LYS A 108 0.68 -31.53 10.03
CA LYS A 108 1.93 -31.70 10.77
C LYS A 108 3.05 -30.91 10.11
N VAL A 109 4.04 -30.51 10.91
CA VAL A 109 5.32 -29.99 10.43
C VAL A 109 5.90 -30.92 9.36
N GLY A 110 6.47 -30.35 8.29
CA GLY A 110 7.05 -31.10 7.19
C GLY A 110 6.08 -31.41 6.04
N THR A 111 4.81 -31.01 6.15
CA THR A 111 3.87 -31.11 5.02
C THR A 111 4.34 -30.20 3.88
N LYS A 112 4.64 -30.79 2.72
CA LYS A 112 5.01 -30.06 1.50
C LYS A 112 3.77 -29.75 0.68
N VAL A 113 3.59 -28.49 0.32
CA VAL A 113 2.51 -28.02 -0.54
C VAL A 113 3.12 -27.42 -1.81
N LYS A 114 2.67 -27.91 -2.95
CA LYS A 114 3.18 -27.52 -4.28
C LYS A 114 2.20 -26.55 -4.93
N ASN A 115 2.69 -25.73 -5.85
CA ASN A 115 1.88 -24.81 -6.67
C ASN A 115 1.11 -23.80 -5.81
N ILE A 116 1.83 -23.00 -5.04
CA ILE A 116 1.21 -21.92 -4.26
C ILE A 116 0.72 -20.79 -5.16
N ARG A 117 -0.38 -20.16 -4.77
CA ARG A 117 -0.87 -18.92 -5.39
C ARG A 117 -0.82 -17.79 -4.37
N LEU A 118 -0.20 -16.69 -4.75
CA LEU A 118 -0.06 -15.51 -3.91
C LEU A 118 -1.32 -14.65 -4.05
N VAL A 119 -1.86 -14.20 -2.93
CA VAL A 119 -3.09 -13.40 -2.88
C VAL A 119 -2.89 -12.26 -1.88
N ASP A 120 -3.34 -11.07 -2.24
CA ASP A 120 -3.37 -9.92 -1.33
C ASP A 120 -4.59 -9.98 -0.42
N SER A 121 -4.49 -10.75 0.66
CA SER A 121 -5.55 -10.88 1.66
C SER A 121 -4.92 -11.18 3.02
N ASP A 122 -5.72 -11.22 4.10
CA ASP A 122 -5.24 -11.56 5.45
C ASP A 122 -4.46 -12.90 5.49
N HIS A 123 -4.80 -13.79 4.56
CA HIS A 123 -4.02 -15.00 4.27
C HIS A 123 -3.34 -14.85 2.91
N ASN A 124 -2.03 -14.64 2.96
CA ASN A 124 -1.19 -14.31 1.81
C ASN A 124 -1.00 -15.46 0.80
N ILE A 125 -1.20 -16.71 1.21
CA ILE A 125 -0.86 -17.89 0.42
C ILE A 125 -2.08 -18.79 0.28
N ASP A 126 -2.58 -18.94 -0.94
CA ASP A 126 -3.58 -19.94 -1.29
C ASP A 126 -2.87 -21.20 -1.79
N CYS A 127 -3.19 -22.35 -1.20
CA CYS A 127 -2.49 -23.59 -1.50
C CYS A 127 -3.47 -24.76 -1.51
N LYS A 128 -3.17 -25.79 -2.30
CA LYS A 128 -3.98 -26.99 -2.38
C LYS A 128 -3.25 -28.17 -1.76
N ILE A 129 -3.73 -28.65 -0.63
CA ILE A 129 -3.17 -29.83 0.04
C ILE A 129 -3.88 -31.07 -0.49
N PRO A 130 -3.15 -32.07 -1.01
CA PRO A 130 -3.76 -33.32 -1.45
C PRO A 130 -4.46 -34.01 -0.28
N GLY A 131 -5.75 -34.35 -0.46
CA GLY A 131 -6.58 -35.02 0.56
C GLY A 131 -7.36 -34.11 1.50
N ILE A 132 -6.96 -32.83 1.67
CA ILE A 132 -7.66 -31.86 2.53
C ILE A 132 -8.40 -30.80 1.70
N GLY A 133 -7.88 -30.45 0.51
CA GLY A 133 -8.49 -29.49 -0.40
C GLY A 133 -7.76 -28.14 -0.46
N PRO A 134 -8.40 -27.10 -1.03
CA PRO A 134 -7.83 -25.74 -1.05
C PRO A 134 -7.87 -25.14 0.36
N MET A 135 -6.75 -24.58 0.79
CA MET A 135 -6.60 -23.96 2.10
C MET A 135 -5.71 -22.71 1.98
N LYS A 136 -6.05 -21.68 2.76
CA LYS A 136 -5.26 -20.47 2.85
C LYS A 136 -4.35 -20.52 4.09
N LEU A 137 -3.09 -20.17 3.91
CA LEU A 137 -2.06 -20.16 4.95
C LEU A 137 -1.44 -18.76 5.03
N LYS A 138 -0.86 -18.47 6.20
CA LYS A 138 -0.06 -17.25 6.39
C LYS A 138 1.41 -17.54 6.13
N SER A 139 2.12 -16.58 5.55
CA SER A 139 3.55 -16.64 5.22
C SER A 139 4.48 -16.90 6.43
N GLU A 140 4.04 -16.56 7.65
CA GLU A 140 4.78 -16.78 8.91
C GLU A 140 4.96 -18.27 9.29
N PHE A 141 4.19 -19.19 8.70
CA PHE A 141 4.19 -20.61 9.07
C PHE A 141 4.79 -21.53 8.01
N VAL A 142 5.26 -20.95 6.90
CA VAL A 142 5.80 -21.68 5.76
C VAL A 142 7.24 -21.29 5.50
N LYS A 143 7.99 -22.21 4.89
CA LYS A 143 9.30 -21.98 4.30
C LYS A 143 9.31 -22.39 2.83
N LYS A 144 10.08 -21.69 2.00
CA LYS A 144 10.40 -22.18 0.65
C LYS A 144 11.13 -23.53 0.77
N ALA A 145 10.70 -24.50 -0.02
CA ALA A 145 11.12 -25.91 0.09
C ALA A 145 12.24 -26.28 -0.87
#